data_AF-A0A954FSZ7-F1
#
_entry.id   AF-A0A954FSZ7-F1
#
_cell.length_a   1.000
_cell.length_b   1.000
_cell.length_c   1.000
_cell.angle_alpha   90.00
_cell.angle_beta   90.00
_cell.angle_gamma   90.00
#
_symmetry.space_group_name_H-M   'P 1'
#
loop_
_entity.id
_entity.type
_entity.pdbx_description
1 polymer ?
#
loop_
_entity_poly.entity_id
_entity_poly.type
_entity_poly.pdbx_seq_one_letter_code
_entity_poly.pdbx_strand_id
1 'polypeptide(L)'
;MLKSSVTEIQHEFLSKGKAKFALPLIVLAMASTALTGCQTINAIPVNRVPGEILAVERKDDFVDISMLRLRQDPPEVYLLGPGDVLGVYIKGILGNDEELPPVHFPEDSNRPPAIGYPVPIREDGTLALPIVDPINVEGKSLVEATTAVRDAFTYPRELIKPGEEQIIVTLIQQRKIRVQVIREESGGKDGVNKRGTGHVVDLPAYENDLLHALNATGGMPGTDARNEVMIYRGMYDQGKNADVILDELCSSHCQDQCVDPCFCDERPVPDPPYVTRIPLRYNPANPPTFTKDDIILNEGDIVIIRSRDAETFITAGVLGGGEHQLPRDKDLDIIGAIAIAGGPLGSAGTGVG
;
A
#
# COMPACT_ATOMS: atom_id res chain seq x y z
N MET A 1 4.89 -52.45 65.95
CA MET A 1 4.90 -53.58 66.89
C MET A 1 5.83 -54.66 66.34
N LEU A 2 6.87 -55.01 67.12
CA LEU A 2 7.73 -56.21 67.09
C LEU A 2 8.60 -56.46 65.83
N LYS A 3 9.94 -56.26 65.91
CA LYS A 3 11.01 -57.18 66.43
C LYS A 3 11.37 -58.27 65.39
N SER A 4 12.56 -58.30 64.77
CA SER A 4 13.93 -58.56 65.29
C SER A 4 14.34 -60.04 65.24
N SER A 5 15.41 -60.35 64.49
CA SER A 5 16.57 -61.25 64.77
C SER A 5 17.14 -61.74 63.43
N VAL A 6 18.37 -61.40 62.99
CA VAL A 6 19.71 -61.72 63.51
C VAL A 6 19.96 -63.21 63.69
N THR A 7 20.74 -63.81 62.79
CA THR A 7 21.94 -64.70 62.96
C THR A 7 22.12 -65.52 61.67
N GLU A 8 23.17 -65.28 60.87
CA GLU A 8 24.55 -65.80 61.00
C GLU A 8 24.70 -67.18 60.33
N ILE A 9 25.61 -67.29 59.36
CA ILE A 9 26.55 -68.43 59.15
C ILE A 9 27.39 -68.19 57.85
N GLN A 10 28.69 -67.97 58.09
CA GLN A 10 29.88 -68.45 57.38
C GLN A 10 30.17 -68.04 55.91
N HIS A 11 31.11 -67.09 55.82
CA HIS A 11 32.43 -67.15 55.16
C HIS A 11 32.74 -68.21 54.08
N GLU A 12 33.50 -67.69 53.09
CA GLU A 12 34.35 -68.35 52.09
C GLU A 12 33.66 -68.89 50.82
N PHE A 13 33.82 -68.15 49.71
CA PHE A 13 34.81 -68.54 48.70
C PHE A 13 35.03 -67.38 47.72
N LEU A 14 36.29 -66.94 47.64
CA LEU A 14 36.81 -66.08 46.58
C LEU A 14 36.52 -66.74 45.21
N SER A 15 35.55 -66.20 44.47
CA SER A 15 35.40 -66.46 43.03
C SER A 15 35.75 -65.21 42.24
N LYS A 16 37.05 -65.11 41.92
CA LYS A 16 37.60 -64.25 40.89
C LYS A 16 36.90 -64.56 39.57
N GLY A 17 36.17 -63.59 39.00
CA GLY A 17 35.63 -63.76 37.65
C GLY A 17 34.60 -62.73 37.18
N LYS A 18 34.62 -61.50 37.68
CA LYS A 18 33.68 -60.45 37.24
C LYS A 18 34.42 -59.14 36.98
N ALA A 19 35.15 -59.06 35.87
CA ALA A 19 35.84 -57.82 35.47
C ALA A 19 36.17 -57.74 33.97
N LYS A 20 35.37 -58.35 33.08
CA LYS A 20 35.66 -58.30 31.63
C LYS A 20 34.53 -57.74 30.74
N PHE A 21 33.34 -57.46 31.28
CA PHE A 21 32.21 -56.96 30.48
C PHE A 21 31.70 -55.56 30.87
N ALA A 22 32.16 -54.97 31.98
CA ALA A 22 31.74 -53.61 32.38
C ALA A 22 32.52 -52.49 31.67
N LEU A 23 33.77 -52.75 31.28
CA LEU A 23 34.64 -51.77 30.61
C LEU A 23 34.16 -51.37 29.19
N PRO A 24 33.74 -52.30 28.30
CA PRO A 24 33.34 -51.92 26.94
C PRO A 24 32.03 -51.13 26.89
N LEU A 25 31.12 -51.32 27.87
CA LEU A 25 29.85 -50.59 27.93
C LEU A 25 30.04 -49.14 28.38
N ILE A 26 30.98 -48.88 29.28
CA ILE A 26 31.32 -47.52 29.74
C ILE A 26 32.08 -46.76 28.64
N VAL A 27 32.97 -47.43 27.90
CA VAL A 27 33.67 -46.83 26.76
C VAL A 27 32.70 -46.49 25.63
N LEU A 28 31.71 -47.34 25.36
CA LEU A 28 30.69 -47.07 24.34
C LEU A 28 29.75 -45.92 24.74
N ALA A 29 29.36 -45.83 26.02
CA ALA A 29 28.55 -44.72 26.54
C ALA A 29 29.32 -43.38 26.54
N MET A 30 30.62 -43.41 26.82
CA MET A 30 31.51 -42.24 26.81
C MET A 30 31.89 -41.83 25.37
N ALA A 31 31.90 -42.77 24.42
CA ALA A 31 32.07 -42.48 22.99
C ALA A 31 30.82 -41.84 22.36
N SER A 32 29.62 -42.20 22.81
CA SER A 32 28.37 -41.59 22.32
C SER A 32 28.17 -40.14 22.76
N THR A 33 28.82 -39.67 23.84
CA THR A 33 28.80 -38.25 24.23
C THR A 33 29.81 -37.39 23.49
N ALA A 34 30.77 -37.98 22.78
CA ALA A 34 31.77 -37.27 21.98
C ALA A 34 31.32 -37.01 20.53
N LEU A 35 30.21 -37.64 20.09
CA LEU A 35 29.70 -37.57 18.73
C LEU A 35 28.52 -36.61 18.55
N THR A 36 28.07 -35.90 19.60
CA THR A 36 27.17 -34.75 19.42
C THR A 36 27.97 -33.58 18.89
N GLY A 37 28.29 -33.63 17.60
CA GLY A 37 28.98 -32.57 16.89
C GLY A 37 28.12 -31.32 16.88
N CYS A 38 28.56 -30.28 17.60
CA CYS A 38 28.22 -28.91 17.25
C CYS A 38 28.75 -28.67 15.83
N GLN A 39 27.90 -28.82 14.81
CA GLN A 39 28.26 -28.31 13.50
C GLN A 39 28.32 -26.79 13.61
N THR A 40 29.54 -26.25 13.45
CA THR A 40 29.74 -24.82 13.32
C THR A 40 29.05 -24.39 12.03
N ILE A 41 27.97 -23.61 12.15
CA ILE A 41 27.38 -22.92 11.00
C ILE A 41 28.51 -22.10 10.37
N ASN A 42 28.81 -22.36 9.10
CA ASN A 42 29.88 -21.68 8.38
C ASN A 42 29.36 -20.29 7.98
N ALA A 43 29.29 -19.38 8.96
CA ALA A 43 28.80 -18.01 8.79
C ALA A 43 29.95 -17.01 8.92
N ILE A 44 29.95 -16.00 8.05
CA ILE A 44 30.86 -14.85 8.18
C ILE A 44 30.34 -13.99 9.33
N PRO A 45 31.11 -13.77 10.41
CA PRO A 45 30.65 -12.93 11.49
C PRO A 45 30.53 -11.47 11.01
N VAL A 46 29.45 -10.80 11.41
CA VAL A 46 29.07 -9.45 10.94
C VAL A 46 30.21 -8.43 11.08
N ASN A 47 31.02 -8.53 12.13
CA ASN A 47 32.17 -7.64 12.35
C ASN A 47 33.32 -7.79 11.33
N ARG A 48 33.31 -8.86 10.51
CA ARG A 48 34.27 -9.08 9.42
C ARG A 48 33.72 -8.62 8.08
N VAL A 49 32.46 -8.22 8.01
CA VAL A 49 31.87 -7.64 6.81
C VAL A 49 32.28 -6.15 6.75
N PRO A 50 32.93 -5.70 5.66
CA PRO A 50 33.22 -4.28 5.45
C PRO A 50 31.99 -3.41 5.65
N GLY A 51 32.16 -2.25 6.28
CA GLY A 51 31.06 -1.34 6.60
C GLY A 51 30.29 -0.87 5.36
N GLU A 52 30.97 -0.81 4.21
CA GLU A 52 30.39 -0.47 2.92
C GLU A 52 29.36 -1.51 2.43
N ILE A 53 29.51 -2.78 2.84
CA ILE A 53 28.56 -3.86 2.54
C ILE A 53 27.43 -3.90 3.57
N LEU A 54 27.68 -3.39 4.78
CA LEU A 54 26.67 -3.20 5.84
C LEU A 54 25.90 -1.87 5.69
N ALA A 55 26.24 -1.04 4.72
CA ALA A 55 25.62 0.26 4.45
C ALA A 55 24.26 0.10 3.77
N VAL A 56 23.36 -0.64 4.42
CA VAL A 56 21.93 -0.48 4.21
C VAL A 56 21.54 0.79 4.96
N GLU A 57 20.85 1.73 4.31
CA GLU A 57 20.27 2.86 5.02
C GLU A 57 19.44 2.32 6.18
N ARG A 58 19.74 2.78 7.40
CA ARG A 58 19.09 2.29 8.61
C ARG A 58 17.61 2.58 8.55
N LYS A 59 16.75 1.60 8.86
CA LYS A 59 15.29 1.81 8.88
C LYS A 59 14.89 2.90 9.88
N ASP A 60 15.70 3.09 10.92
CA ASP A 60 15.53 4.13 11.94
C ASP A 60 15.79 5.55 11.42
N ASP A 61 16.55 5.72 10.32
CA ASP A 61 16.85 7.03 9.74
C ASP A 61 15.69 7.57 8.88
N PHE A 62 14.68 6.73 8.58
CA PHE A 62 13.53 7.11 7.78
C PHE A 62 12.45 7.78 8.62
N VAL A 63 11.85 8.83 8.08
CA VAL A 63 10.71 9.53 8.67
C VAL A 63 9.47 9.35 7.80
N ASP A 64 8.31 9.41 8.43
CA ASP A 64 7.03 9.29 7.72
C ASP A 64 6.80 10.48 6.82
N ILE A 65 6.21 10.22 5.66
CA ILE A 65 5.81 11.28 4.76
C ILE A 65 4.62 12.05 5.33
N SER A 66 4.63 13.37 5.16
CA SER A 66 3.46 14.19 5.49
C SER A 66 2.28 13.78 4.61
N MET A 67 1.14 13.47 5.22
CA MET A 67 -0.11 13.15 4.52
C MET A 67 -0.56 14.27 3.56
N LEU A 68 -0.18 15.52 3.85
CA LEU A 68 -0.46 16.66 2.97
C LEU A 68 0.19 16.52 1.60
N ARG A 69 1.30 15.79 1.50
CA ARG A 69 1.95 15.49 0.20
C ARG A 69 1.22 14.43 -0.61
N LEU A 70 0.31 13.69 0.00
CA LEU A 70 -0.50 12.66 -0.67
C LEU A 70 -1.89 13.19 -1.04
N ARG A 71 -2.20 14.44 -0.67
CA ARG A 71 -3.47 15.11 -0.93
C ARG A 71 -3.30 16.19 -1.99
N GLN A 72 -4.31 16.38 -2.83
CA GLN A 72 -4.38 17.56 -3.68
C GLN A 72 -4.98 18.75 -2.92
N ASP A 73 -4.56 19.96 -3.26
CA ASP A 73 -5.26 21.18 -2.86
C ASP A 73 -6.44 21.43 -3.81
N PRO A 74 -7.69 21.39 -3.33
CA PRO A 74 -8.85 21.73 -4.15
C PRO A 74 -8.86 23.24 -4.46
N PRO A 75 -9.44 23.65 -5.60
CA PRO A 75 -9.62 25.07 -5.90
C PRO A 75 -10.59 25.71 -4.89
N GLU A 76 -10.45 27.02 -4.66
CA GLU A 76 -11.35 27.76 -3.75
C GLU A 76 -12.82 27.68 -4.16
N VAL A 77 -13.06 27.59 -5.47
CA VAL A 77 -14.38 27.43 -6.07
C VAL A 77 -14.35 26.22 -7.00
N TYR A 78 -15.41 25.42 -6.96
CA TYR A 78 -15.55 24.28 -7.86
C TYR A 78 -15.58 24.75 -9.32
N LEU A 79 -14.62 24.26 -10.11
CA LEU A 79 -14.56 24.53 -11.54
C LEU A 79 -15.19 23.36 -12.30
N LEU A 80 -16.12 23.71 -13.19
CA LEU A 80 -16.87 22.76 -14.01
C LEU A 80 -15.96 22.09 -15.03
N GLY A 81 -16.29 20.85 -15.40
CA GLY A 81 -15.60 20.11 -16.43
C GLY A 81 -16.45 19.00 -17.05
N PRO A 82 -15.93 18.33 -18.09
CA PRO A 82 -16.62 17.24 -18.76
C PRO A 82 -17.10 16.15 -17.79
N GLY A 83 -18.33 15.68 -17.98
CA GLY A 83 -18.95 14.65 -17.13
C GLY A 83 -19.66 15.17 -15.87
N ASP A 84 -19.53 16.46 -15.54
CA ASP A 84 -20.40 17.07 -14.52
C ASP A 84 -21.85 17.15 -15.05
N VAL A 85 -22.82 17.09 -14.14
CA VAL A 85 -24.24 17.25 -14.47
C VAL A 85 -24.78 18.49 -13.79
N LEU A 86 -25.22 19.45 -14.60
CA LEU A 86 -25.80 20.69 -14.13
C LEU A 86 -27.33 20.58 -14.08
N GLY A 87 -27.94 21.18 -13.07
CA GLY A 87 -29.36 21.48 -13.03
C GLY A 87 -29.58 22.83 -13.68
N VAL A 88 -30.19 22.85 -14.86
CA VAL A 88 -30.46 24.07 -15.62
C VAL A 88 -31.96 24.28 -15.71
N TYR A 89 -32.41 25.47 -15.29
CA TYR A 89 -33.78 25.91 -15.47
C TYR A 89 -33.80 27.26 -16.17
N ILE A 90 -34.57 27.34 -17.25
CA ILE A 90 -34.76 28.55 -18.04
C ILE A 90 -36.26 28.66 -18.32
N LYS A 91 -36.91 29.61 -17.66
CA LYS A 91 -38.34 29.85 -17.86
C LYS A 91 -38.67 30.08 -19.34
N GLY A 92 -39.74 29.46 -19.84
CA GLY A 92 -40.20 29.55 -21.22
C GLY A 92 -39.39 28.72 -22.24
N ILE A 93 -38.28 28.10 -21.83
CA ILE A 93 -37.40 27.32 -22.73
C ILE A 93 -37.27 25.87 -22.26
N LEU A 94 -36.98 25.67 -20.98
CA LEU A 94 -36.78 24.36 -20.35
C LEU A 94 -37.86 24.14 -19.28
N GLY A 95 -38.85 23.32 -19.61
CA GLY A 95 -40.03 23.05 -18.79
C GLY A 95 -41.21 23.96 -19.12
N ASN A 96 -42.35 23.71 -18.48
CA ASN A 96 -43.54 24.55 -18.62
C ASN A 96 -43.50 25.72 -17.63
N ASP A 97 -43.98 26.89 -18.03
CA ASP A 97 -43.98 28.11 -17.19
C ASP A 97 -44.81 27.98 -15.91
N GLU A 98 -45.78 27.08 -15.89
CA GLU A 98 -46.65 26.82 -14.74
C GLU A 98 -46.09 25.75 -13.80
N GLU A 99 -45.07 24.99 -14.24
CA GLU A 99 -44.51 23.87 -13.50
C GLU A 99 -43.22 24.28 -12.78
N LEU A 100 -43.12 23.98 -11.48
CA LEU A 100 -41.92 24.29 -10.71
C LEU A 100 -40.76 23.39 -11.16
N PRO A 101 -39.52 23.93 -11.22
CA PRO A 101 -38.36 23.12 -11.60
C PRO A 101 -38.16 21.95 -10.63
N PRO A 102 -37.70 20.79 -11.13
CA PRO A 102 -37.41 19.66 -10.26
C PRO A 102 -36.27 20.02 -9.28
N VAL A 103 -36.41 19.53 -8.05
CA VAL A 103 -35.39 19.65 -7.01
C VAL A 103 -34.70 18.31 -6.86
N HIS A 104 -33.39 18.31 -7.07
CA HIS A 104 -32.53 17.14 -6.95
C HIS A 104 -31.77 17.21 -5.62
N PHE A 105 -32.02 16.24 -4.76
CA PHE A 105 -31.25 16.07 -3.53
C PHE A 105 -30.02 15.23 -3.83
N PRO A 106 -28.80 15.73 -3.55
CA PRO A 106 -27.59 14.95 -3.73
C PRO A 106 -27.60 13.73 -2.80
N GLU A 107 -27.04 12.61 -3.26
CA GLU A 107 -26.88 11.40 -2.44
C GLU A 107 -25.94 11.66 -1.25
N ASP A 108 -24.96 12.53 -1.46
CA ASP A 108 -24.03 12.96 -0.42
C ASP A 108 -24.65 14.14 0.36
N SER A 109 -24.92 13.94 1.64
CA SER A 109 -25.58 14.91 2.54
C SER A 109 -24.85 16.25 2.70
N ASN A 110 -23.64 16.37 2.16
CA ASN A 110 -22.77 17.55 2.31
C ASN A 110 -23.03 18.64 1.26
N ARG A 111 -23.91 18.41 0.28
CA ARG A 111 -24.19 19.38 -0.79
C ARG A 111 -25.59 19.98 -0.66
N PRO A 112 -25.77 21.27 -1.00
CA PRO A 112 -27.09 21.86 -1.08
C PRO A 112 -27.90 21.17 -2.20
N PRO A 113 -29.24 21.13 -2.09
CA PRO A 113 -30.08 20.61 -3.16
C PRO A 113 -29.88 21.43 -4.44
N ALA A 114 -29.87 20.72 -5.57
CA ALA A 114 -29.80 21.30 -6.90
C ALA A 114 -31.21 21.50 -7.47
N ILE A 115 -31.38 22.50 -8.34
CA ILE A 115 -32.66 22.86 -8.95
C ILE A 115 -32.47 22.93 -10.46
N GLY A 116 -33.40 22.36 -11.20
CA GLY A 116 -33.45 22.43 -12.66
C GLY A 116 -33.27 21.06 -13.33
N TYR A 117 -33.41 21.05 -14.65
CA TYR A 117 -33.33 19.83 -15.44
C TYR A 117 -31.88 19.37 -15.60
N PRO A 118 -31.60 18.05 -15.52
CA PRO A 118 -30.24 17.53 -15.64
C PRO A 118 -29.72 17.67 -17.07
N VAL A 119 -28.65 18.45 -17.22
CA VAL A 119 -27.93 18.63 -18.49
C VAL A 119 -26.45 18.29 -18.24
N PRO A 120 -25.93 17.21 -18.85
CA PRO A 120 -24.52 16.85 -18.70
C PRO A 120 -23.62 17.80 -19.51
N ILE A 121 -22.44 18.09 -18.97
CA ILE A 121 -21.36 18.74 -19.72
C ILE A 121 -20.73 17.69 -20.64
N ARG A 122 -20.68 17.99 -21.93
CA ARG A 122 -20.13 17.10 -22.95
C ARG A 122 -18.62 16.93 -22.80
N GLU A 123 -18.07 15.93 -23.51
CA GLU A 123 -16.63 15.65 -23.57
C GLU A 123 -15.80 16.83 -24.09
N ASP A 124 -16.39 17.70 -24.92
CA ASP A 124 -15.77 18.91 -25.47
C ASP A 124 -15.85 20.12 -24.51
N GLY A 125 -16.32 19.92 -23.27
CA GLY A 125 -16.46 20.98 -22.27
C GLY A 125 -17.68 21.88 -22.46
N THR A 126 -18.57 21.56 -23.41
CA THR A 126 -19.73 22.40 -23.73
C THR A 126 -21.04 21.94 -23.08
N LEU A 127 -21.91 22.90 -22.82
CA LEU A 127 -23.28 22.69 -22.35
C LEU A 127 -24.26 22.81 -23.51
N ALA A 128 -25.08 21.77 -23.69
CA ALA A 128 -26.05 21.67 -24.77
C ALA A 128 -27.43 22.16 -24.32
N LEU A 129 -27.84 23.34 -24.77
CA LEU A 129 -29.16 23.88 -24.45
C LEU A 129 -29.99 24.08 -25.73
N PRO A 130 -31.34 23.97 -25.66
CA PRO A 130 -32.18 24.22 -26.82
C PRO A 130 -31.99 25.64 -27.38
N ILE A 131 -32.16 25.79 -28.70
CA ILE A 131 -32.25 27.08 -29.43
C ILE A 131 -30.92 27.86 -29.57
N VAL A 132 -29.96 27.61 -28.69
CA VAL A 132 -28.63 28.24 -28.69
C VAL A 132 -27.52 27.28 -29.12
N ASP A 133 -26.40 27.83 -29.57
CA ASP A 133 -25.20 27.04 -29.85
C ASP A 133 -24.57 26.51 -28.55
N PRO A 134 -23.80 25.41 -28.59
CA PRO A 134 -23.17 24.85 -27.41
C PRO A 134 -22.30 25.86 -26.65
N ILE A 135 -22.49 25.95 -25.34
CA ILE A 135 -21.85 26.98 -24.50
C ILE A 135 -20.65 26.38 -23.79
N ASN A 136 -19.45 26.93 -23.98
CA ASN A 136 -18.27 26.48 -23.24
C ASN A 136 -18.38 26.85 -21.75
N VAL A 137 -18.35 25.83 -20.89
CA VAL A 137 -18.44 25.93 -19.43
C VAL A 137 -17.25 25.29 -18.72
N GLU A 138 -16.34 24.64 -19.44
CA GLU A 138 -15.15 24.03 -18.86
C GLU A 138 -14.25 25.08 -18.19
N GLY A 139 -13.78 24.76 -16.99
CA GLY A 139 -12.94 25.63 -16.18
C GLY A 139 -13.66 26.84 -15.57
N LYS A 140 -14.97 26.99 -15.79
CA LYS A 140 -15.78 28.07 -15.20
C LYS A 140 -16.35 27.66 -13.85
N SER A 141 -16.53 28.62 -12.97
CA SER A 141 -17.36 28.48 -11.77
C SER A 141 -18.86 28.43 -12.12
N LEU A 142 -19.71 28.00 -11.18
CA LEU A 142 -21.17 28.03 -11.36
C LEU A 142 -21.70 29.44 -11.67
N VAL A 143 -21.09 30.48 -11.09
CA VAL A 143 -21.49 31.88 -11.31
C VAL A 143 -21.15 32.31 -12.73
N GLU A 144 -19.93 32.01 -13.20
CA GLU A 144 -19.49 32.32 -14.56
C GLU A 144 -20.26 31.51 -15.61
N ALA A 145 -20.57 30.25 -15.31
CA ALA A 145 -21.42 29.41 -16.15
C ALA A 145 -22.85 29.98 -16.24
N THR A 146 -23.40 30.47 -15.13
CA THR A 146 -24.71 31.15 -15.12
C THR A 146 -24.70 32.39 -16.01
N THR A 147 -23.65 33.21 -15.93
CA THR A 147 -23.49 34.37 -16.81
C THR A 147 -23.32 33.96 -18.27
N ALA A 148 -22.55 32.91 -18.56
CA ALA A 148 -22.39 32.42 -19.93
C ALA A 148 -23.70 31.89 -20.54
N VAL A 149 -24.51 31.19 -19.73
CA VAL A 149 -25.86 30.76 -20.14
C VAL A 149 -26.74 31.98 -20.38
N ARG A 150 -26.72 32.96 -19.47
CA ARG A 150 -27.45 34.21 -19.64
C ARG A 150 -27.11 34.89 -20.96
N ASP A 151 -25.82 35.14 -21.20
CA ASP A 151 -25.36 35.85 -22.38
C ASP A 151 -25.78 35.15 -23.68
N ALA A 152 -25.79 33.81 -23.71
CA ALA A 152 -26.20 33.04 -24.87
C ALA A 152 -27.71 33.17 -25.21
N PHE A 153 -28.56 33.43 -24.22
CA PHE A 153 -30.01 33.65 -24.43
C PHE A 153 -30.38 35.13 -24.63
N THR A 154 -29.50 36.06 -24.27
CA THR A 154 -29.74 37.50 -24.39
C THR A 154 -29.06 38.10 -25.64
N TYR A 155 -27.90 37.57 -26.07
CA TYR A 155 -27.11 38.08 -27.19
C TYR A 155 -26.57 36.94 -28.08
N PRO A 156 -26.61 37.04 -29.42
CA PRO A 156 -27.02 38.18 -30.27
C PRO A 156 -28.51 38.21 -30.63
N ARG A 157 -29.29 37.20 -30.22
CA ARG A 157 -30.75 37.18 -30.38
C ARG A 157 -31.35 37.37 -28.98
N GLU A 158 -32.17 38.41 -28.79
CA GLU A 158 -32.94 38.61 -27.56
C GLU A 158 -34.07 37.57 -27.48
N LEU A 159 -33.72 36.32 -27.15
CA LEU A 159 -34.71 35.26 -26.93
C LEU A 159 -35.49 35.51 -25.64
N ILE A 160 -34.84 36.16 -24.67
CA ILE A 160 -35.42 36.60 -23.41
C ILE A 160 -35.10 38.09 -23.23
N LYS A 161 -36.07 38.87 -22.73
CA LYS A 161 -35.85 40.28 -22.44
C LYS A 161 -34.89 40.42 -21.26
N PRO A 162 -33.88 41.31 -21.36
CA PRO A 162 -32.97 41.59 -20.26
C PRO A 162 -33.74 41.95 -18.98
N GLY A 163 -33.49 41.21 -17.89
CA GLY A 163 -34.12 41.43 -16.58
C GLY A 163 -35.38 40.61 -16.28
N GLU A 164 -35.95 39.89 -17.26
CA GLU A 164 -37.02 38.89 -17.05
C GLU A 164 -36.49 37.44 -17.04
N GLU A 165 -35.17 37.29 -17.13
CA GLU A 165 -34.46 36.02 -17.23
C GLU A 165 -34.48 35.26 -15.89
N GLN A 166 -35.41 34.32 -15.75
CA GLN A 166 -35.35 33.33 -14.67
C GLN A 166 -34.47 32.16 -15.12
N ILE A 167 -33.15 32.37 -15.00
CA ILE A 167 -32.13 31.36 -15.28
C ILE A 167 -31.52 30.90 -13.95
N ILE A 168 -31.60 29.61 -13.68
CA ILE A 168 -30.99 28.96 -12.52
C ILE A 168 -30.04 27.88 -13.04
N VAL A 169 -28.78 27.93 -12.58
CA VAL A 169 -27.78 26.89 -12.84
C VAL A 169 -27.26 26.38 -11.50
N THR A 170 -27.39 25.09 -11.27
CA THR A 170 -26.91 24.41 -10.06
C THR A 170 -26.10 23.17 -10.44
N LEU A 171 -25.35 22.62 -9.49
CA LEU A 171 -24.58 21.38 -9.70
C LEU A 171 -25.34 20.19 -9.11
N ILE A 172 -25.89 19.33 -9.97
CA ILE A 172 -26.57 18.09 -9.54
C ILE A 172 -25.52 17.06 -9.13
N GLN A 173 -24.55 16.81 -10.00
CA GLN A 173 -23.55 15.77 -9.81
C GLN A 173 -22.17 16.24 -10.29
N GLN A 174 -21.17 16.04 -9.46
CA GLN A 174 -19.75 16.19 -9.82
C GLN A 174 -19.31 14.97 -10.62
N ARG A 175 -18.45 15.17 -11.62
CA ARG A 175 -17.76 14.08 -12.31
C ARG A 175 -16.97 13.26 -11.28
N LYS A 176 -17.02 11.95 -11.47
CA LYS A 176 -16.29 10.97 -10.66
C LYS A 176 -15.20 10.34 -11.53
N ILE A 177 -14.03 10.14 -10.94
CA ILE A 177 -12.88 9.51 -11.54
C ILE A 177 -12.79 8.11 -10.94
N ARG A 178 -12.95 7.09 -11.78
CA ARG A 178 -12.89 5.69 -11.37
C ARG A 178 -11.45 5.21 -11.38
N VAL A 179 -11.00 4.74 -10.22
CA VAL A 179 -9.67 4.18 -10.01
C VAL A 179 -9.78 2.78 -9.43
N GLN A 180 -8.79 1.94 -9.72
CA GLN A 180 -8.68 0.61 -9.11
C GLN A 180 -7.59 0.62 -8.05
N VAL A 181 -7.90 0.15 -6.85
CA VAL A 181 -6.93 0.00 -5.76
C VAL A 181 -6.76 -1.48 -5.44
N ILE A 182 -5.53 -1.95 -5.50
CA ILE A 182 -5.15 -3.33 -5.21
C ILE A 182 -4.29 -3.30 -3.94
N ARG A 183 -4.73 -4.04 -2.92
CA ARG A 183 -4.07 -4.15 -1.61
C ARG A 183 -3.59 -5.58 -1.40
N GLU A 184 -2.34 -5.87 -1.71
CA GLU A 184 -1.74 -7.19 -1.51
C GLU A 184 -1.40 -7.46 -0.05
N GLU A 185 -1.20 -6.43 0.76
CA GLU A 185 -0.96 -6.54 2.20
C GLU A 185 -2.20 -7.01 2.95
N SER A 186 -3.39 -6.77 2.39
CA SER A 186 -4.67 -7.09 2.98
C SER A 186 -5.10 -8.52 2.63
N GLY A 187 -5.96 -9.12 3.45
CA GLY A 187 -6.69 -10.34 3.06
C GLY A 187 -6.22 -11.66 3.69
N GLY A 188 -5.48 -11.66 4.80
CA GLY A 188 -5.23 -12.89 5.55
C GLY A 188 -4.00 -12.82 6.46
N LYS A 189 -3.68 -13.95 7.11
CA LYS A 189 -2.40 -14.11 7.82
C LYS A 189 -1.31 -14.50 6.83
N ASP A 190 -0.13 -13.89 6.96
CA ASP A 190 1.09 -14.22 6.23
C ASP A 190 1.34 -15.74 6.25
N GLY A 191 1.67 -16.32 5.09
CA GLY A 191 2.06 -17.73 4.95
C GLY A 191 0.94 -18.76 4.85
N VAL A 192 -0.35 -18.36 4.96
CA VAL A 192 -1.48 -19.33 4.88
C VAL A 192 -2.43 -19.01 3.73
N ASN A 193 -3.04 -17.83 3.70
CA ASN A 193 -4.08 -17.45 2.73
C ASN A 193 -4.00 -15.96 2.38
N LYS A 194 -2.79 -15.39 2.24
CA LYS A 194 -2.65 -13.98 1.87
C LYS A 194 -3.06 -13.81 0.40
N ARG A 195 -4.29 -13.34 0.18
CA ARG A 195 -4.82 -13.01 -1.14
C ARG A 195 -5.21 -11.54 -1.11
N GLY A 196 -4.53 -10.73 -1.92
CA GLY A 196 -4.78 -9.31 -2.00
C GLY A 196 -6.24 -8.98 -2.29
N THR A 197 -6.70 -7.83 -1.82
CA THR A 197 -8.04 -7.30 -2.11
C THR A 197 -7.99 -6.32 -3.27
N GLY A 198 -9.07 -6.25 -4.03
CA GLY A 198 -9.25 -5.27 -5.10
C GLY A 198 -10.49 -4.43 -4.82
N HIS A 199 -10.35 -3.12 -4.93
CA HIS A 199 -11.42 -2.13 -4.74
C HIS A 199 -11.53 -1.27 -5.98
N VAL A 200 -12.76 -1.00 -6.42
CA VAL A 200 -13.03 0.04 -7.41
C VAL A 200 -13.58 1.23 -6.65
N VAL A 201 -12.95 2.38 -6.81
CA VAL A 201 -13.29 3.61 -6.08
C VAL A 201 -13.63 4.69 -7.09
N ASP A 202 -14.80 5.31 -6.92
CA ASP A 202 -15.23 6.45 -7.72
C ASP A 202 -14.97 7.73 -6.90
N LEU A 203 -13.90 8.46 -7.24
CA LEU A 203 -13.45 9.66 -6.53
C LEU A 203 -14.05 10.93 -7.15
N PRO A 204 -14.67 11.83 -6.37
CA PRO A 204 -15.14 13.11 -6.91
C PRO A 204 -14.01 13.96 -7.49
N ALA A 205 -14.33 14.82 -8.46
CA ALA A 205 -13.37 15.79 -8.98
C ALA A 205 -12.79 16.66 -7.86
N TYR A 206 -11.47 16.89 -7.93
CA TYR A 206 -10.67 17.59 -6.91
C TYR A 206 -10.50 16.83 -5.59
N GLU A 207 -11.01 15.61 -5.49
CA GLU A 207 -10.76 14.63 -4.42
C GLU A 207 -10.14 13.33 -4.99
N ASN A 208 -9.78 13.32 -6.28
CA ASN A 208 -9.09 12.24 -6.97
C ASN A 208 -7.58 12.21 -6.67
N ASP A 209 -7.19 12.26 -5.41
CA ASP A 209 -5.81 12.10 -4.97
C ASP A 209 -5.56 10.75 -4.30
N LEU A 210 -4.27 10.43 -4.13
CA LEU A 210 -3.84 9.18 -3.53
C LEU A 210 -4.38 9.01 -2.09
N LEU A 211 -4.40 10.06 -1.28
CA LEU A 211 -4.87 9.97 0.10
C LEU A 211 -6.35 9.60 0.20
N HIS A 212 -7.21 10.18 -0.64
CA HIS A 212 -8.63 9.82 -0.69
C HIS A 212 -8.83 8.38 -1.17
N ALA A 213 -8.07 7.94 -2.17
CA ALA A 213 -8.11 6.55 -2.63
C ALA A 213 -7.73 5.54 -1.53
N LEU A 214 -6.68 5.84 -0.76
CA LEU A 214 -6.26 5.03 0.38
C LEU A 214 -7.33 5.03 1.49
N ASN A 215 -7.86 6.19 1.85
CA ASN A 215 -8.91 6.29 2.88
C ASN A 215 -10.18 5.53 2.50
N ALA A 216 -10.59 5.57 1.23
CA ALA A 216 -11.74 4.83 0.73
C ALA A 216 -11.57 3.30 0.79
N THR A 217 -10.34 2.80 0.89
CA THR A 217 -9.99 1.37 0.79
C THR A 217 -9.37 0.78 2.07
N GLY A 218 -9.48 1.51 3.18
CA GLY A 218 -9.06 1.05 4.50
C GLY A 218 -7.93 1.86 5.14
N GLY A 219 -7.60 3.03 4.59
CA GLY A 219 -6.63 3.97 5.14
C GLY A 219 -5.18 3.67 4.74
N MET A 220 -4.26 4.25 5.50
CA MET A 220 -2.82 4.09 5.25
C MET A 220 -2.38 2.63 5.37
N PRO A 221 -1.41 2.19 4.55
CA PRO A 221 -0.86 0.85 4.66
C PRO A 221 -0.21 0.57 6.03
N GLY A 222 -0.59 -0.55 6.65
CA GLY A 222 -0.01 -1.03 7.91
C GLY A 222 1.35 -1.72 7.70
N THR A 223 1.93 -2.25 8.77
CA THR A 223 3.29 -2.84 8.80
C THR A 223 3.50 -4.06 7.89
N ASP A 224 2.43 -4.61 7.30
CA ASP A 224 2.50 -5.76 6.40
C ASP A 224 2.63 -5.34 4.92
N ALA A 225 2.54 -4.04 4.63
CA ALA A 225 2.80 -3.46 3.31
C ALA A 225 4.23 -2.93 3.20
N ARG A 226 4.73 -2.80 1.97
CA ARG A 226 5.94 -2.02 1.70
C ARG A 226 5.74 -0.53 2.05
N ASN A 227 6.84 0.19 2.29
CA ASN A 227 6.85 1.62 2.61
C ASN A 227 6.66 2.52 1.37
N GLU A 228 5.84 2.08 0.43
CA GLU A 228 5.65 2.71 -0.87
C GLU A 228 4.31 2.28 -1.47
N VAL A 229 3.78 3.14 -2.34
CA VAL A 229 2.61 2.86 -3.16
C VAL A 229 2.98 3.07 -4.61
N MET A 230 2.53 2.18 -5.49
CA MET A 230 2.75 2.31 -6.92
C MET A 230 1.47 2.74 -7.63
N ILE A 231 1.58 3.73 -8.50
CA ILE A 231 0.51 4.18 -9.37
C ILE A 231 0.88 3.77 -10.78
N TYR A 232 0.09 2.86 -11.34
CA TYR A 232 0.21 2.46 -12.74
C TYR A 232 -0.71 3.38 -13.54
N ARG A 233 -0.10 4.21 -14.38
CA ARG A 233 -0.78 5.17 -15.22
C ARG A 233 -1.09 4.54 -16.57
N GLY A 234 -2.28 4.82 -17.08
CA GLY A 234 -2.61 4.56 -18.47
C GLY A 234 -3.38 3.28 -18.76
N MET A 235 -3.76 3.16 -20.04
CA MET A 235 -4.60 2.09 -20.56
C MET A 235 -3.78 0.92 -21.13
N TYR A 236 -4.49 -0.12 -21.58
CA TYR A 236 -3.96 -1.39 -22.09
C TYR A 236 -2.71 -1.28 -22.97
N ASP A 237 -2.68 -0.34 -23.91
CA ASP A 237 -1.55 -0.19 -24.85
C ASP A 237 -0.25 0.25 -24.18
N GLN A 238 -0.32 1.04 -23.10
CA GLN A 238 0.84 1.48 -22.33
C GLN A 238 1.42 0.33 -21.49
N GLY A 239 0.56 -0.54 -20.96
CA GLY A 239 0.98 -1.76 -20.26
C GLY A 239 1.72 -2.75 -21.16
N LYS A 240 1.20 -2.99 -22.38
CA LYS A 240 1.90 -3.83 -23.37
C LYS A 240 3.28 -3.28 -23.74
N ASN A 241 3.38 -1.96 -23.91
CA ASN A 241 4.67 -1.32 -24.20
C ASN A 241 5.64 -1.44 -23.01
N ALA A 242 5.14 -1.36 -21.77
CA ALA A 242 5.97 -1.57 -20.57
C ALA A 242 6.55 -2.99 -20.54
N ASP A 243 5.74 -4.02 -20.79
CA ASP A 243 6.20 -5.41 -20.83
C ASP A 243 7.25 -5.62 -21.94
N VAL A 244 7.03 -5.03 -23.12
CA VAL A 244 8.00 -5.09 -24.23
C VAL A 244 9.30 -4.36 -23.89
N ILE A 245 9.24 -3.19 -23.25
CA ILE A 245 10.45 -2.45 -22.81
C ILE A 245 11.21 -3.25 -21.76
N LEU A 246 10.52 -3.85 -20.79
CA LEU A 246 11.12 -4.71 -19.78
C LEU A 246 11.78 -5.94 -20.41
N ASP A 247 11.08 -6.62 -21.33
CA ASP A 247 11.60 -7.78 -22.05
C ASP A 247 12.82 -7.42 -22.92
N GLU A 248 12.80 -6.24 -23.58
CA GLU A 248 13.93 -5.72 -24.36
C GLU A 248 15.12 -5.35 -23.46
N LEU A 249 14.90 -4.75 -22.28
CA LEU A 249 15.95 -4.46 -21.32
C LEU A 249 16.60 -5.74 -20.80
N CYS A 250 15.80 -6.74 -20.42
CA CYS A 250 16.29 -8.05 -20.00
C CYS A 250 17.05 -8.77 -21.12
N SER A 251 16.54 -8.70 -22.36
CA SER A 251 17.13 -9.37 -23.52
C SER A 251 18.41 -8.68 -24.02
N SER A 252 18.46 -7.34 -24.01
CA SER A 252 19.59 -6.55 -24.51
C SER A 252 20.84 -6.65 -23.63
N HIS A 253 20.68 -6.95 -22.34
CA HIS A 253 21.80 -7.13 -21.41
C HIS A 253 22.28 -8.59 -21.35
N CYS A 254 21.57 -9.53 -22.01
CA CYS A 254 22.00 -10.91 -22.21
C CYS A 254 22.89 -11.02 -23.47
N GLN A 255 24.10 -10.46 -23.44
CA GLN A 255 25.08 -10.67 -24.52
C GLN A 255 25.83 -12.00 -24.31
N ASP A 256 25.38 -13.03 -25.02
CA ASP A 256 26.05 -14.30 -25.36
C ASP A 256 26.36 -15.36 -24.28
N GLN A 257 26.10 -15.14 -22.98
CA GLN A 257 26.28 -16.21 -21.95
C GLN A 257 25.24 -16.18 -20.81
N CYS A 258 23.95 -16.23 -21.15
CA CYS A 258 22.92 -16.49 -20.13
C CYS A 258 22.83 -18.01 -19.87
N VAL A 259 23.80 -18.54 -19.10
CA VAL A 259 23.83 -19.95 -18.64
C VAL A 259 22.85 -20.18 -17.48
N ASP A 260 22.44 -19.11 -16.79
CA ASP A 260 21.34 -19.12 -15.81
C ASP A 260 20.27 -18.09 -16.23
N PRO A 261 18.99 -18.47 -16.31
CA PRO A 261 17.95 -17.66 -16.93
C PRO A 261 17.53 -16.38 -16.17
N CYS A 262 18.18 -16.01 -15.05
CA CYS A 262 17.71 -14.90 -14.21
C CYS A 262 18.80 -14.13 -13.44
N PHE A 263 20.07 -14.16 -13.83
CA PHE A 263 21.03 -13.17 -13.31
C PHE A 263 21.10 -11.99 -14.28
N CYS A 264 19.97 -11.29 -14.43
CA CYS A 264 20.03 -9.88 -14.77
C CYS A 264 20.87 -9.20 -13.68
N ASP A 265 21.74 -8.28 -14.07
CA ASP A 265 22.52 -7.42 -13.18
C ASP A 265 21.73 -7.09 -11.91
N GLU A 266 22.31 -7.27 -10.70
CA GLU A 266 21.62 -7.09 -9.40
C GLU A 266 21.07 -5.66 -9.19
N ARG A 267 21.34 -4.77 -10.14
CA ARG A 267 20.73 -3.45 -10.23
C ARG A 267 19.20 -3.58 -10.29
N PRO A 268 18.46 -2.86 -9.42
CA PRO A 268 17.01 -2.81 -9.51
C PRO A 268 16.59 -2.46 -10.93
N VAL A 269 15.78 -3.32 -11.55
CA VAL A 269 15.19 -3.03 -12.87
C VAL A 269 14.45 -1.70 -12.73
N PRO A 270 14.75 -0.70 -13.58
CA PRO A 270 14.07 0.57 -13.51
C PRO A 270 12.57 0.37 -13.70
N ASP A 271 11.77 1.08 -12.91
CA ASP A 271 10.32 1.03 -13.07
C ASP A 271 9.94 1.47 -14.50
N PRO A 272 8.92 0.85 -15.11
CA PRO A 272 8.42 1.28 -16.40
C PRO A 272 8.04 2.77 -16.39
N PRO A 273 8.09 3.47 -17.53
CA PRO A 273 7.83 4.91 -17.58
C PRO A 273 6.41 5.32 -17.14
N TYR A 274 5.49 4.35 -17.07
CA TYR A 274 4.10 4.53 -16.66
C TYR A 274 3.83 4.16 -15.19
N VAL A 275 4.86 3.80 -14.43
CA VAL A 275 4.74 3.45 -13.01
C VAL A 275 5.37 4.55 -12.18
N THR A 276 4.55 5.20 -11.37
CA THR A 276 4.99 6.21 -10.41
C THR A 276 5.04 5.61 -9.02
N ARG A 277 6.20 5.63 -8.38
CA ARG A 277 6.42 5.12 -7.02
C ARG A 277 6.38 6.25 -6.02
N ILE A 278 5.41 6.21 -5.11
CA ILE A 278 5.22 7.20 -4.05
C ILE A 278 5.69 6.61 -2.72
N PRO A 279 6.81 7.07 -2.14
CA PRO A 279 7.30 6.58 -0.86
C PRO A 279 6.42 7.08 0.30
N LEU A 280 6.15 6.19 1.26
CA LEU A 280 5.41 6.52 2.49
C LEU A 280 6.34 6.91 3.64
N ARG A 281 7.61 6.53 3.55
CA ARG A 281 8.68 6.95 4.45
C ARG A 281 9.89 7.35 3.60
N TYR A 282 10.68 8.30 4.08
CA TYR A 282 11.85 8.78 3.36
C TYR A 282 12.99 9.15 4.30
N ASN A 283 14.21 9.09 3.77
CA ASN A 283 15.40 9.56 4.48
C ASN A 283 15.48 11.10 4.39
N PRO A 284 15.56 11.85 5.51
CA PRO A 284 15.69 13.31 5.48
C PRO A 284 16.90 13.82 4.69
N ALA A 285 17.96 13.03 4.55
CA ALA A 285 19.13 13.38 3.75
C ALA A 285 18.84 13.37 2.24
N ASN A 286 17.83 12.62 1.80
CA ASN A 286 17.41 12.50 0.41
C ASN A 286 15.87 12.59 0.31
N PRO A 287 15.29 13.80 0.38
CA PRO A 287 13.85 13.97 0.34
C PRO A 287 13.27 13.56 -1.04
N PRO A 288 12.06 12.97 -1.07
CA PRO A 288 11.49 12.47 -2.31
C PRO A 288 11.02 13.62 -3.20
N THR A 289 11.19 13.47 -4.51
CA THR A 289 11.09 14.55 -5.51
C THR A 289 9.75 14.61 -6.26
N PHE A 290 8.76 13.78 -5.90
CA PHE A 290 7.47 13.76 -6.58
C PHE A 290 6.65 15.04 -6.31
N THR A 291 5.76 15.35 -7.25
CA THR A 291 4.93 16.56 -7.32
C THR A 291 3.45 16.26 -7.07
N LYS A 292 2.62 17.31 -7.04
CA LYS A 292 1.16 17.16 -6.92
C LYS A 292 0.57 16.37 -8.11
N ASP A 293 1.10 16.56 -9.32
CA ASP A 293 0.59 15.87 -10.51
C ASP A 293 0.90 14.37 -10.47
N ASP A 294 1.88 13.95 -9.66
CA ASP A 294 2.25 12.54 -9.47
C ASP A 294 1.24 11.79 -8.57
N ILE A 295 0.49 12.50 -7.72
CA ILE A 295 -0.50 11.92 -6.79
C ILE A 295 -1.95 12.09 -7.25
N ILE A 296 -2.20 12.92 -8.26
CA ILE A 296 -3.53 13.06 -8.88
C ILE A 296 -3.79 11.83 -9.76
N LEU A 297 -4.90 11.16 -9.49
CA LEU A 297 -5.30 9.93 -10.17
C LEU A 297 -6.25 10.25 -11.32
N ASN A 298 -6.07 9.55 -12.43
CA ASN A 298 -6.89 9.67 -13.63
C ASN A 298 -7.79 8.45 -13.81
N GLU A 299 -8.75 8.58 -14.73
CA GLU A 299 -9.67 7.49 -15.06
C GLU A 299 -8.89 6.25 -15.52
N GLY A 300 -9.11 5.13 -14.84
CA GLY A 300 -8.46 3.85 -15.15
C GLY A 300 -7.08 3.64 -14.52
N ASP A 301 -6.56 4.59 -13.75
CA ASP A 301 -5.31 4.39 -13.02
C ASP A 301 -5.46 3.26 -11.97
N ILE A 302 -4.36 2.51 -11.78
CA ILE A 302 -4.32 1.40 -10.82
C ILE A 302 -3.31 1.74 -9.72
N VAL A 303 -3.82 1.85 -8.49
CA VAL A 303 -3.02 2.03 -7.28
C VAL A 303 -2.74 0.66 -6.66
N ILE A 304 -1.47 0.30 -6.53
CA ILE A 304 -1.04 -0.97 -5.96
C ILE A 304 -0.27 -0.73 -4.67
N ILE A 305 -0.74 -1.37 -3.60
CA ILE A 305 -0.04 -1.47 -2.32
C ILE A 305 0.46 -2.90 -2.22
N ARG A 306 1.78 -3.07 -2.29
CA ARG A 306 2.39 -4.39 -2.24
C ARG A 306 2.52 -4.88 -0.81
N SER A 307 2.36 -6.19 -0.64
CA SER A 307 2.81 -6.86 0.57
C SER A 307 4.31 -6.68 0.69
N ARG A 308 4.81 -6.48 1.91
CA ARG A 308 6.24 -6.61 2.16
C ARG A 308 6.67 -8.07 2.01
N ASP A 309 7.95 -8.25 1.69
CA ASP A 309 8.56 -9.57 1.64
C ASP A 309 8.67 -10.12 3.07
N ALA A 310 8.63 -11.44 3.21
CA ALA A 310 8.76 -12.11 4.49
C ALA A 310 10.22 -12.06 4.96
N GLU A 311 10.63 -10.92 5.51
CA GLU A 311 11.90 -10.77 6.21
C GLU A 311 11.75 -11.39 7.61
N THR A 312 12.46 -12.49 7.85
CA THR A 312 12.41 -13.21 9.14
C THR A 312 13.80 -13.46 9.70
N PHE A 313 13.87 -13.68 11.01
CA PHE A 313 15.05 -14.19 11.69
C PHE A 313 14.69 -15.44 12.51
N ILE A 314 15.64 -16.35 12.64
CA ILE A 314 15.44 -17.64 13.31
C ILE A 314 16.17 -17.63 14.65
N THR A 315 15.50 -18.07 15.71
CA THR A 315 16.13 -18.36 17.00
C THR A 315 16.22 -19.86 17.23
N ALA A 316 17.22 -20.27 18.01
CA ALA A 316 17.44 -21.66 18.40
C ALA A 316 18.15 -21.75 19.76
N GLY A 317 18.22 -22.96 20.31
CA GLY A 317 18.93 -23.24 21.57
C GLY A 317 18.17 -22.74 22.80
N VAL A 318 18.84 -22.01 23.68
CA VAL A 318 18.30 -21.54 24.97
C VAL A 318 17.16 -20.54 24.79
N LEU A 319 17.11 -19.85 23.64
CA LEU A 319 16.03 -18.93 23.28
C LEU A 319 14.78 -19.64 22.73
N GLY A 320 14.84 -20.97 22.57
CA GLY A 320 13.80 -21.72 21.88
C GLY A 320 13.91 -21.62 20.36
N GLY A 321 13.44 -22.66 19.68
CA GLY A 321 13.33 -22.70 18.22
C GLY A 321 12.12 -21.89 17.75
N GLY A 322 12.32 -20.96 16.82
CA GLY A 322 11.23 -20.19 16.23
C GLY A 322 11.69 -19.31 15.08
N GLU A 323 10.77 -19.02 14.16
CA GLU A 323 10.95 -18.03 13.11
C GLU A 323 10.11 -16.79 13.46
N HIS A 324 10.75 -15.63 13.44
CA HIS A 324 10.17 -14.36 13.88
C HIS A 324 10.28 -13.33 12.77
N GLN A 325 9.24 -12.55 12.55
CA GLN A 325 9.24 -11.53 11.52
C GLN A 325 10.07 -10.32 11.94
N LEU A 326 10.88 -9.80 11.01
CA LEU A 326 11.63 -8.56 11.22
C LEU A 326 10.66 -7.37 11.25
N PRO A 327 10.85 -6.40 12.15
CA PRO A 327 10.09 -5.16 12.13
C PRO A 327 10.25 -4.45 10.79
N ARG A 328 9.14 -3.93 10.24
CA ARG A 328 9.17 -3.18 8.98
C ARG A 328 9.93 -1.86 9.13
N ASP A 329 9.63 -1.15 10.21
CA ASP A 329 9.88 0.29 10.32
C ASP A 329 11.02 0.66 11.27
N LYS A 330 11.66 -0.34 11.87
CA LYS A 330 12.70 -0.16 12.86
C LYS A 330 13.82 -1.18 12.63
N ASP A 331 15.05 -0.77 12.87
CA ASP A 331 16.16 -1.71 12.92
C ASP A 331 16.04 -2.63 14.15
N LEU A 332 16.47 -3.87 13.96
CA LEU A 332 16.45 -4.89 15.01
C LEU A 332 17.89 -5.17 15.48
N ASP A 333 18.16 -4.89 16.76
CA ASP A 333 19.40 -5.28 17.42
C ASP A 333 19.27 -6.66 18.07
N ILE A 334 20.39 -7.25 18.49
CA ILE A 334 20.41 -8.59 19.10
C ILE A 334 19.56 -8.63 20.39
N ILE A 335 19.58 -7.56 21.18
CA ILE A 335 18.78 -7.49 22.42
C ILE A 335 17.29 -7.42 22.06
N GLY A 336 16.90 -6.61 21.09
CA GLY A 336 15.55 -6.59 20.55
C GLY A 336 15.12 -7.93 19.96
N ALA A 337 16.01 -8.63 19.26
CA ALA A 337 15.73 -9.97 18.71
C ALA A 337 15.48 -11.00 19.82
N ILE A 338 16.28 -10.97 20.90
CA ILE A 338 16.06 -11.77 22.10
C ILE A 338 14.71 -11.43 22.74
N ALA A 339 14.35 -10.13 22.80
CA ALA A 339 13.07 -9.67 23.34
C ALA A 339 11.88 -10.20 22.54
N ILE A 340 11.93 -10.07 21.21
CA ILE A 340 10.89 -10.57 20.28
C ILE A 340 10.74 -12.08 20.43
N ALA A 341 11.85 -12.81 20.56
CA ALA A 341 11.85 -14.25 20.75
C ALA A 341 11.38 -14.70 22.16
N GLY A 342 11.05 -13.78 23.06
CA GLY A 342 10.63 -14.09 24.43
C GLY A 342 11.78 -14.56 25.33
N GLY A 343 13.03 -14.30 24.93
CA GLY A 343 14.22 -14.63 25.69
C GLY A 343 14.41 -13.74 26.93
N PRO A 344 15.18 -14.21 27.93
CA PRO A 344 15.42 -13.46 29.15
C PRO A 344 16.29 -12.22 28.87
N LEU A 345 15.73 -11.01 29.05
CA LEU A 345 16.45 -9.73 28.91
C LEU A 345 17.23 -9.32 30.16
N GLY A 346 17.34 -10.22 31.13
CA GLY A 346 18.00 -9.99 32.40
C GLY A 346 17.18 -10.51 33.58
N SER A 347 17.52 -11.70 34.05
CA SER A 347 17.41 -12.05 35.47
C SER A 347 18.64 -12.89 35.81
N ALA A 348 19.71 -12.21 36.18
CA ALA A 348 20.71 -12.82 37.05
C ALA A 348 20.13 -12.79 38.47
N GLY A 349 19.39 -13.85 38.80
CA GLY A 349 19.19 -14.37 40.15
C GLY A 349 18.55 -13.47 41.22
N THR A 350 17.34 -13.84 41.62
CA THR A 350 17.01 -13.98 43.05
C THR A 350 15.96 -15.08 43.21
N GLY A 351 16.35 -16.20 43.83
CA GLY A 351 15.45 -17.32 44.06
C GLY A 351 16.18 -18.56 44.57
N VAL A 352 16.96 -18.42 45.65
CA VAL A 352 17.19 -19.53 46.56
C VAL A 352 15.86 -19.74 47.29
N GLY A 353 15.28 -20.92 47.14
CA GLY A 353 14.15 -21.44 47.90
C GLY A 353 14.29 -22.94 48.01
#